data_AF-A0A2R6S0E8-F1
#
_entry.id   AF-A0A2R6S0E8-F1
#
_cell.length_a   1.000
_cell.length_b   1.000
_cell.length_c   1.000
_cell.angle_alpha   90.00
_cell.angle_beta   90.00
_cell.angle_gamma   90.00
#
_symmetry.space_group_name_H-M   'P 1'
#
loop_
_entity.id
_entity.type
_entity.pdbx_description
1 polymer ?
#
loop_
_entity_poly.entity_id
_entity_poly.type
_entity_poly.pdbx_seq_one_letter_code
_entity_poly.pdbx_strand_id
1 'polypeptide(L)' 'MAGGFGSLAPKTKNLVVAGGLTAFVFGVYFYTMRAVGGTDELQVAIDKFEQKKNKNEAEASLASKA' A
#
# COMPACT_ATOMS: atom_id res chain seq x y z
N MET A 1 -10.35 -22.76 -36.04
CA MET A 1 -8.98 -22.23 -36.28
C MET A 1 -8.70 -21.18 -35.21
N ALA A 2 -7.81 -21.47 -34.26
CA ALA A 2 -7.48 -20.53 -33.20
C ALA A 2 -6.54 -19.44 -33.74
N GLY A 3 -7.02 -18.20 -33.79
CA GLY A 3 -6.17 -17.03 -34.03
C GLY A 3 -5.30 -16.77 -32.81
N GLY A 4 -4.14 -17.43 -32.75
CA GLY A 4 -3.17 -17.27 -31.68
C GLY A 4 -2.21 -16.10 -31.93
N PHE A 5 -1.39 -15.75 -30.93
CA PHE A 5 -0.34 -14.72 -31.03
C PHE A 5 0.54 -14.86 -32.30
N GLY A 6 0.71 -16.10 -32.78
CA GLY A 6 1.39 -16.41 -34.04
C GLY A 6 0.79 -15.75 -35.29
N SER A 7 -0.53 -15.57 -35.36
CA SER A 7 -1.21 -14.99 -36.53
C SER A 7 -1.36 -13.47 -36.50
N LEU A 8 -0.89 -12.80 -35.44
CA LEU A 8 -0.97 -11.34 -35.30
C LEU A 8 0.03 -10.65 -36.25
N ALA A 9 -0.32 -9.45 -36.71
CA ALA A 9 0.63 -8.61 -37.43
C ALA A 9 1.84 -8.25 -36.53
N PRO A 10 3.05 -8.07 -37.08
CA PRO A 10 4.27 -7.81 -36.28
C PRO A 10 4.14 -6.66 -35.30
N LYS A 11 3.49 -5.56 -35.71
CA LYS A 11 3.25 -4.39 -34.84
C LYS A 11 2.34 -4.71 -33.66
N THR A 12 1.33 -5.56 -33.88
CA THR A 12 0.41 -6.01 -32.84
C THR A 12 1.10 -6.96 -31.86
N LYS A 13 2.02 -7.82 -32.33
CA LYS A 13 2.85 -8.64 -31.45
C LYS A 13 3.69 -7.77 -30.51
N ASN A 14 4.32 -6.73 -31.04
CA ASN A 14 5.13 -5.80 -30.25
C ASN A 14 4.28 -5.06 -29.20
N LEU A 15 3.05 -4.67 -29.54
CA LEU A 15 2.13 -4.05 -28.58
C LEU A 15 1.70 -5.00 -27.46
N VAL A 16 1.41 -6.27 -27.79
CA VAL A 16 1.04 -7.27 -26.79
C VAL A 16 2.23 -7.55 -25.85
N VAL A 17 3.45 -7.66 -26.40
CA VAL A 17 4.66 -7.87 -25.60
C VAL A 17 4.95 -6.66 -24.71
N ALA A 18 4.94 -5.45 -25.28
CA ALA A 18 5.16 -4.22 -24.54
C ALA A 18 4.09 -4.03 -23.45
N GLY A 19 2.82 -4.20 -23.78
CA GLY A 19 1.71 -4.10 -22.83
C GLY A 19 1.81 -5.13 -21.72
N GLY A 20 2.15 -6.39 -22.03
CA GLY A 20 2.35 -7.44 -21.04
C GLY A 20 3.51 -7.16 -20.09
N LEU A 21 4.66 -6.72 -20.62
CA LEU A 21 5.83 -6.37 -19.81
C LEU A 21 5.53 -5.15 -18.91
N THR A 22 4.89 -4.12 -19.45
CA THR A 22 4.49 -2.93 -18.68
C THR A 22 3.50 -3.29 -17.57
N ALA A 23 2.47 -4.08 -17.88
CA ALA A 23 1.49 -4.51 -16.89
C ALA A 23 2.11 -5.39 -15.80
N PHE A 24 3.06 -6.26 -16.14
CA PHE A 24 3.77 -7.09 -15.18
C PHE A 24 4.62 -6.25 -14.22
N VAL A 25 5.45 -5.35 -14.76
CA VAL A 25 6.31 -4.46 -13.93
C VAL A 25 5.46 -3.55 -13.05
N PHE A 26 4.41 -2.94 -13.61
CA PHE A 26 3.47 -2.12 -12.86
C PHE A 26 2.73 -2.93 -11.80
N GLY A 27 2.30 -4.14 -12.13
CA GLY A 27 1.62 -5.05 -11.22
C GLY A 27 2.49 -5.45 -10.03
N VAL A 28 3.77 -5.78 -10.24
CA VAL A 28 4.72 -6.09 -9.16
C VAL A 28 4.98 -4.86 -8.29
N TYR A 29 5.22 -3.69 -8.89
CA TYR A 29 5.43 -2.44 -8.16
C TYR A 29 4.21 -2.05 -7.31
N PHE A 30 3.02 -2.14 -7.90
CA PHE A 30 1.78 -1.88 -7.18
C PHE A 30 1.54 -2.93 -6.10
N TYR A 31 1.81 -4.20 -6.37
CA TYR A 31 1.64 -5.28 -5.41
C TYR A 31 2.54 -5.09 -4.19
N THR A 32 3.80 -4.74 -4.37
CA THR A 32 4.70 -4.46 -3.25
C THR A 32 4.25 -3.22 -2.49
N MET A 33 3.86 -2.12 -3.15
CA MET A 33 3.33 -0.96 -2.43
C MET A 33 2.03 -1.27 -1.67
N ARG A 34 1.15 -2.10 -2.23
CA ARG A 34 -0.12 -2.53 -1.61
C ARG A 34 0.12 -3.50 -0.46
N ALA A 35 1.09 -4.40 -0.58
CA ALA A 35 1.40 -5.44 0.41
C ALA A 35 2.33 -4.95 1.53
N VAL A 36 3.15 -3.93 1.28
CA VAL A 36 4.21 -3.48 2.20
C VAL A 36 3.89 -2.12 2.85
N GLY A 37 2.92 -1.34 2.37
CA GLY A 37 2.84 0.09 2.71
C GLY A 37 1.55 0.61 3.36
N GLY A 38 0.64 -0.26 3.81
CA GLY A 38 -0.53 0.12 4.61
C GLY A 38 -0.24 0.28 6.10
N THR A 39 1.03 0.16 6.51
CA THR A 39 1.48 0.30 7.89
C THR A 39 1.61 1.77 8.28
N ASP A 40 0.50 2.51 8.20
CA ASP A 40 0.29 3.70 9.03
C ASP A 40 0.08 3.31 10.52
N GLU A 41 0.39 2.06 10.88
CA GLU A 41 0.33 1.53 12.24
C GLU A 41 1.34 2.22 13.17
N LEU A 42 2.41 2.80 12.64
CA LEU A 42 3.36 3.56 13.45
C LEU A 42 2.75 4.88 13.94
N GLN A 43 2.02 5.62 13.08
CA GLN A 43 1.33 6.85 13.51
C GLN A 43 0.09 6.53 14.35
N VAL A 44 -0.67 5.47 14.01
CA VAL A 44 -1.79 5.02 14.86
C VAL A 44 -1.32 4.56 16.25
N ALA A 45 -0.14 3.95 16.36
CA ALA A 45 0.46 3.60 17.64
C ALA A 45 0.91 4.84 18.43
N ILE A 46 1.48 5.85 17.74
CA ILE A 46 1.87 7.13 18.36
C ILE A 46 0.63 7.89 18.86
N ASP A 47 -0.42 8.01 18.05
CA ASP A 47 -1.66 8.69 18.42
C ASP A 47 -2.34 7.98 19.61
N LYS A 48 -2.39 6.64 19.61
CA LYS A 48 -2.87 5.86 20.77
C LYS A 48 -2.01 6.01 22.02
N PHE A 49 -0.71 6.33 21.89
CA PHE A 49 0.18 6.56 23.03
C PHE A 49 0.00 7.97 23.60
N GLU A 50 -0.07 8.99 22.75
CA GLU A 50 -0.33 10.38 23.18
C GLU A 50 -1.71 10.55 23.83
N GLN A 51 -2.74 9.88 23.32
CA GLN A 51 -4.07 9.88 23.94
C GLN A 51 -4.07 9.22 25.33
N LYS A 52 -3.22 8.21 25.58
CA LYS A 52 -3.08 7.58 26.89
C LYS A 52 -2.28 8.45 27.86
N LYS A 53 -1.26 9.19 27.38
CA LYS A 53 -0.50 10.13 28.21
C LYS A 53 -1.39 11.27 28.75
N ASN A 54 -2.20 11.88 27.89
CA ASN A 54 -3.08 12.99 28.30
C ASN A 54 -4.12 12.60 29.36
N LYS A 55 -4.66 11.37 29.30
CA LYS A 55 -5.61 10.88 30.32
C LYS A 55 -4.95 10.65 31.67
N ASN A 56 -3.73 10.14 31.69
CA ASN A 56 -3.00 9.85 32.92
C ASN A 56 -2.50 11.15 33.61
N GLU A 57 -2.09 12.16 32.83
CA GLU A 57 -1.71 13.49 33.36
C GLU A 57 -2.92 14.26 33.91
N ALA A 58 -4.10 14.11 33.33
CA ALA A 58 -5.33 14.71 33.84
C ALA A 58 -5.79 14.10 35.18
N GLU A 59 -5.72 12.76 35.34
CA GLU A 59 -6.03 12.12 36.62
C GLU A 59 -4.98 12.41 37.70
N ALA A 60 -3.69 12.44 37.35
CA ALA A 60 -2.62 12.80 38.30
C ALA A 60 -2.73 14.25 38.79
N SER A 61 -3.15 15.17 37.91
CA SER A 61 -3.35 16.59 38.25
C SER A 61 -4.59 16.82 39.13
N LEU A 62 -5.61 15.94 39.05
CA LEU A 62 -6.79 15.99 39.91
C LEU A 62 -6.52 15.33 41.28
N ALA A 63 -5.76 14.24 41.31
CA ALA A 63 -5.37 13.57 42.56
C ALA A 63 -4.37 14.39 43.40
N SER A 64 -3.52 15.21 42.77
CA SER A 64 -2.57 16.09 43.49
C SER A 64 -3.22 17.37 44.04
N LYS A 65 -4.52 17.60 43.80
CA LYS A 65 -5.24 18.82 44.21
C LYS A 65 -6.36 18.55 45.23
N ALA A 66 -6.39 17.35 45.83
CA ALA A 66 -7.31 16.94 46.89
C ALA A 66 -6.59 16.89 48.25
#